data_AF-A0AAW2UKT9-F1
#
_entry.id   AF-A0AAW2UKT9-F1
#
_cell.length_a   1.000
_cell.length_b   1.000
_cell.length_c   1.000
_cell.angle_alpha   90.00
_cell.angle_beta   90.00
_cell.angle_gamma   90.00
#
_symmetry.space_group_name_H-M   'P 1'
#
loop_
_entity.id
_entity.type
_entity.pdbx_description
1 polymer ?
#
loop_
_entity_poly.entity_id
_entity_poly.type
_entity_poly.pdbx_seq_one_letter_code
_entity_poly.pdbx_strand_id
1 'polypeptide(L)'
;VIRFRSLERPREDEFCLQLSKLDSYDEVVERVANQLRVDDPSKIRLTSHNMYSQQPKTHPIRYRGVENLLEMLLHYDEPSDVLYFEVLDIPLPELQELRILNLAFSHAEKTELESCSIRLPKDSTVGDVLEDLRKKVELSRPSAELRLLDILAHKIYKVMNC
;
A
#
# COMPACT_ATOMS: atom_id res chain seq x y z
N VAL A 1 26.52 3.15 -2.55
CA VAL A 1 25.71 3.77 -1.48
C VAL A 1 24.31 3.90 -2.06
N ILE A 2 23.29 3.46 -1.33
CA ILE A 2 21.88 3.58 -1.76
C ILE A 2 21.23 4.69 -0.95
N ARG A 3 20.49 5.56 -1.64
CA ARG A 3 19.73 6.67 -1.08
C ARG A 3 18.30 6.21 -0.83
N PHE A 4 17.85 6.38 0.40
CA PHE A 4 16.49 6.02 0.81
C PHE A 4 15.65 7.28 1.00
N ARG A 5 14.44 7.26 0.44
CA ARG A 5 13.47 8.35 0.54
C ARG A 5 12.16 7.82 1.09
N SER A 6 11.53 8.54 2.02
CA SER A 6 10.16 8.22 2.39
C SER A 6 9.24 8.42 1.17
N LEU A 7 8.27 7.52 0.99
CA LEU A 7 7.28 7.63 -0.07
C LEU A 7 6.44 8.92 0.06
N GLU A 8 6.28 9.46 1.26
CA GLU A 8 5.62 10.73 1.53
C GLU A 8 6.45 11.94 1.04
N ARG A 9 7.78 11.79 0.97
CA ARG A 9 8.73 12.86 0.58
C ARG A 9 9.70 12.35 -0.50
N PRO A 10 9.22 12.04 -1.71
CA PRO A 10 10.00 11.33 -2.74
C PRO A 10 11.16 12.14 -3.35
N ARG A 11 11.30 13.42 -2.99
CA ARG A 11 12.35 14.32 -3.49
C ARG A 11 13.49 14.51 -2.50
N GLU A 12 13.34 14.04 -1.26
CA GLU A 12 14.29 14.27 -0.17
C GLU A 12 14.96 12.95 0.20
N ASP A 13 16.30 12.94 0.16
CA ASP A 13 17.09 11.82 0.68
C ASP A 13 17.00 11.86 2.21
N GLU A 14 16.41 10.83 2.82
CA GLU A 14 16.21 10.78 4.26
C GLU A 14 17.42 10.18 4.98
N PHE A 15 18.01 9.14 4.38
CA PHE A 15 19.26 8.55 4.82
C PHE A 15 19.92 7.78 3.67
N CYS A 16 21.15 7.34 3.90
CA CYS A 16 21.92 6.53 2.95
C CYS A 16 22.45 5.29 3.66
N LEU A 17 22.43 4.15 2.97
CA LEU A 17 23.03 2.90 3.47
C LEU A 17 24.10 2.41 2.49
N GLN A 18 25.17 1.85 3.04
CA GLN A 18 26.10 1.01 2.30
C GLN A 18 25.58 -0.43 2.34
N LEU A 19 25.25 -0.95 1.17
CA LEU A 19 24.65 -2.26 0.95
C LEU A 19 25.39 -2.95 -0.22
N SER A 20 25.42 -4.28 -0.21
CA SER A 20 25.92 -5.08 -1.32
C SER A 20 24.86 -5.19 -2.40
N LYS A 21 25.26 -5.14 -3.67
CA LYS A 21 24.35 -5.42 -4.79
C LYS A 21 23.73 -6.82 -4.73
N LEU A 22 24.38 -7.74 -4.01
CA LEU A 22 23.93 -9.12 -3.81
C LEU A 22 23.06 -9.29 -2.56
N ASP A 23 22.84 -8.23 -1.77
CA ASP A 23 21.98 -8.31 -0.59
C ASP A 23 20.57 -8.73 -1.04
N SER A 24 20.03 -9.73 -0.37
CA SER A 24 18.67 -10.23 -0.55
C SER A 24 17.63 -9.20 -0.08
N TYR A 25 16.36 -9.47 -0.40
CA TYR A 25 15.26 -8.62 0.08
C TYR A 25 15.25 -8.45 1.59
N ASP A 26 15.40 -9.55 2.32
CA ASP A 26 15.33 -9.57 3.78
C ASP A 26 16.50 -8.79 4.42
N GLU A 27 17.72 -8.95 3.88
CA GLU A 27 18.90 -8.20 4.34
C GLU A 27 18.74 -6.69 4.13
N VAL A 28 18.20 -6.26 2.99
CA VAL A 28 17.95 -4.84 2.73
C VAL A 28 16.92 -4.27 3.70
N VAL A 29 15.76 -4.94 3.87
CA VAL A 29 14.71 -4.43 4.78
C VAL A 29 15.13 -4.46 6.24
N GLU A 30 15.94 -5.44 6.67
CA GLU A 30 16.50 -5.47 8.02
C GLU A 30 17.40 -4.26 8.29
N ARG A 31 18.25 -3.88 7.33
CA ARG A 31 19.12 -2.70 7.44
C ARG A 31 18.30 -1.40 7.46
N VAL A 32 17.25 -1.32 6.66
CA VAL A 32 16.31 -0.19 6.64
C VAL A 32 15.53 -0.08 7.96
N ALA A 33 14.99 -1.19 8.45
CA ALA A 33 14.24 -1.23 9.70
C ALA A 33 15.10 -0.82 10.90
N ASN A 34 16.35 -1.30 10.97
CA ASN A 34 17.31 -0.89 11.99
C ASN A 34 17.59 0.62 11.95
N GLN A 35 17.77 1.18 10.74
CA GLN A 35 17.99 2.63 10.57
C GLN A 35 16.78 3.46 11.02
N LEU A 36 15.57 2.95 10.78
CA LEU A 36 14.30 3.59 11.14
C LEU A 36 13.83 3.27 12.58
N ARG A 37 14.51 2.36 13.29
CA ARG A 37 14.11 1.82 14.60
C ARG A 37 12.72 1.19 14.57
N VAL A 38 12.43 0.43 13.51
CA VAL A 38 11.22 -0.38 13.37
C VAL A 38 11.54 -1.79 13.83
N ASP A 39 10.79 -2.31 14.81
CA ASP A 39 11.06 -3.61 15.42
C ASP A 39 10.86 -4.80 14.47
N ASP A 40 9.92 -4.68 13.53
CA ASP A 40 9.54 -5.73 12.59
C ASP A 40 9.91 -5.31 11.15
N PRO A 41 11.01 -5.84 10.57
CA PRO A 41 11.43 -5.51 9.22
C PRO A 41 10.40 -5.85 8.14
N SER A 42 9.50 -6.79 8.39
CA SER A 42 8.47 -7.17 7.42
C SER A 42 7.44 -6.06 7.18
N LYS A 43 7.39 -5.04 8.05
CA LYS A 43 6.56 -3.84 7.87
C LYS A 43 7.19 -2.80 6.94
N ILE A 44 8.43 -2.99 6.49
CA ILE A 44 9.04 -2.10 5.51
C ILE A 44 8.57 -2.51 4.11
N ARG A 45 7.96 -1.57 3.39
CA ARG A 45 7.66 -1.74 1.96
C ARG A 45 8.59 -0.88 1.14
N LEU A 46 9.21 -1.48 0.12
CA LEU A 46 10.15 -0.82 -0.77
C LEU A 46 9.53 -0.59 -2.16
N THR A 47 9.87 0.54 -2.77
CA THR A 47 9.47 0.88 -4.15
C THR A 47 10.69 1.33 -4.94
N SER A 48 10.88 0.78 -6.14
CA SER A 48 11.99 1.16 -7.02
C SER A 48 11.82 2.57 -7.59
N HIS A 49 12.93 3.15 -8.04
CA HIS A 49 12.93 4.40 -8.78
C HIS A 49 12.55 4.23 -10.25
N ASN A 50 11.78 5.18 -10.79
CA ASN A 50 11.53 5.34 -12.21
C ASN A 50 12.43 6.43 -12.79
N MET A 51 13.42 6.02 -13.57
CA MET A 51 14.44 6.92 -14.17
C MET A 51 13.85 7.96 -15.13
N TYR A 52 12.70 7.70 -15.76
CA TYR A 52 12.09 8.66 -16.70
C TYR A 52 11.30 9.75 -15.99
N SER A 53 10.45 9.37 -15.04
CA SER A 53 9.62 10.33 -14.31
C SER A 53 10.31 10.94 -13.09
N GLN A 54 11.47 10.39 -12.68
CA GLN A 54 12.19 10.77 -11.47
C GLN A 54 11.31 10.65 -10.21
N GLN A 55 10.45 9.64 -10.19
CA GLN A 55 9.46 9.36 -9.14
C GLN A 55 9.49 7.88 -8.75
N PRO A 56 8.86 7.47 -7.64
CA PRO A 56 8.63 6.06 -7.35
C PRO A 56 7.90 5.38 -8.51
N LYS A 57 8.22 4.10 -8.78
CA LYS A 57 7.38 3.28 -9.68
C LYS A 57 5.97 3.15 -9.10
N THR A 58 4.97 3.02 -9.98
CA THR A 58 3.56 2.90 -9.59
C THR A 58 3.28 1.70 -8.69
N HIS A 59 4.04 0.62 -8.84
CA HIS A 59 3.88 -0.59 -8.05
C HIS A 59 5.11 -0.80 -7.14
N PRO A 60 4.89 -1.05 -5.83
CA PRO A 60 5.97 -1.40 -4.92
C PRO A 60 6.55 -2.77 -5.28
N ILE A 61 7.76 -3.03 -4.78
CA ILE A 61 8.40 -4.33 -4.86
C ILE A 61 7.60 -5.30 -3.98
N ARG A 62 7.20 -6.45 -4.55
CA ARG A 62 6.50 -7.50 -3.79
C ARG A 62 7.43 -8.09 -2.72
N TYR A 63 6.86 -8.64 -1.65
CA TYR A 63 7.66 -9.33 -0.63
C TYR A 63 8.50 -10.43 -1.28
N ARG A 64 9.83 -10.31 -1.18
CA ARG A 64 10.79 -11.22 -1.83
C ARG A 64 10.53 -11.42 -3.34
N GLY A 65 10.00 -10.39 -4.00
CA GLY A 65 9.60 -10.45 -5.41
C GLY A 65 10.74 -10.31 -6.41
N VAL A 66 11.95 -10.04 -5.93
CA VAL A 66 13.20 -9.93 -6.69
C VAL A 66 14.32 -10.60 -5.90
N GLU A 67 15.35 -11.05 -6.60
CA GLU A 67 16.41 -11.87 -5.98
C GLU A 67 17.33 -11.06 -5.07
N ASN A 68 17.70 -9.85 -5.50
CA ASN A 68 18.72 -9.05 -4.81
C ASN A 68 18.54 -7.54 -5.03
N LEU A 69 19.34 -6.74 -4.31
CA LEU A 69 19.33 -5.29 -4.39
C LEU A 69 19.57 -4.75 -5.80
N LEU A 70 20.42 -5.39 -6.62
CA LEU A 70 20.63 -4.93 -8.00
C LEU A 70 19.31 -4.93 -8.78
N GLU A 71 18.51 -6.00 -8.67
CA GLU A 71 17.20 -6.06 -9.31
C GLU A 71 16.21 -5.02 -8.77
N MET A 72 16.26 -4.70 -7.47
CA MET A 72 15.44 -3.63 -6.89
C MET A 72 15.72 -2.25 -7.52
N LEU A 73 16.96 -2.03 -7.92
CA LEU A 73 17.45 -0.77 -8.46
C LEU A 73 17.29 -0.66 -9.98
N LEU A 74 17.05 -1.77 -10.67
CA LEU A 74 16.99 -1.80 -12.13
C LEU A 74 15.67 -1.24 -12.69
N HIS A 75 15.79 -0.46 -13.75
CA HIS A 75 14.69 -0.06 -14.61
C HIS A 75 15.17 0.00 -16.06
N TYR A 76 14.72 -0.93 -16.90
CA TYR A 76 15.20 -1.07 -18.29
C TYR A 76 16.74 -1.13 -18.39
N ASP A 77 17.34 -2.06 -17.64
CA ASP A 77 18.79 -2.31 -17.60
C ASP A 77 19.68 -1.17 -17.06
N GLU A 78 19.09 -0.03 -16.69
CA GLU A 78 19.80 1.05 -16.01
C GLU A 78 19.57 0.97 -14.49
N PRO A 79 20.65 0.80 -13.68
CA PRO A 79 20.52 0.79 -12.23
C PRO A 79 20.44 2.22 -11.69
N SER A 80 19.45 2.46 -10.84
CA SER A 80 19.40 3.64 -9.98
C SER A 80 20.20 3.39 -8.68
N ASP A 81 20.41 4.42 -7.90
CA ASP A 81 20.90 4.35 -6.53
C ASP A 81 19.84 4.81 -5.51
N VAL A 82 18.58 4.94 -5.94
CA VAL A 82 17.45 5.40 -5.11
C VAL A 82 16.44 4.28 -4.87
N LEU A 83 16.06 4.10 -3.61
CA LEU A 83 14.88 3.33 -3.20
C LEU A 83 13.94 4.19 -2.36
N TYR A 84 12.65 3.96 -2.53
CA TYR A 84 11.63 4.56 -1.68
C TYR A 84 11.17 3.54 -0.65
N PHE A 85 10.81 4.02 0.53
CA PHE A 85 10.27 3.18 1.59
C PHE A 85 9.04 3.79 2.24
N GLU A 86 8.24 2.94 2.86
CA GLU A 86 7.21 3.32 3.82
C GLU A 86 7.13 2.24 4.92
N VAL A 87 6.67 2.64 6.10
CA VAL A 87 6.44 1.73 7.23
C VAL A 87 4.96 1.41 7.30
N LEU A 88 4.62 0.14 7.18
CA LEU A 88 3.26 -0.37 7.22
C LEU A 88 2.78 -0.59 8.65
N ASP A 89 1.46 -0.59 8.82
CA ASP A 89 0.78 -0.95 10.07
C ASP A 89 0.81 -2.46 10.36
N ILE A 90 0.83 -3.28 9.30
CA ILE A 90 0.90 -4.75 9.35
C ILE A 90 2.05 -5.27 8.46
N PRO A 91 2.56 -6.49 8.70
CA PRO A 91 3.55 -7.14 7.84
C PRO A 91 3.17 -7.13 6.36
N LEU A 92 4.12 -6.81 5.47
CA LEU A 92 3.92 -6.82 4.03
C LEU A 92 3.40 -8.18 3.49
N PRO A 93 3.90 -9.35 3.94
CA PRO A 93 3.36 -10.63 3.49
C PRO A 93 1.87 -10.77 3.77
N GLU A 94 1.43 -10.37 4.97
CA GLU A 94 0.02 -10.39 5.37
C GLU A 94 -0.78 -9.40 4.52
N LEU A 95 -0.28 -8.18 4.33
CA LEU A 95 -0.92 -7.16 3.50
C LEU A 95 -1.12 -7.63 2.05
N GLN A 96 -0.18 -8.40 1.49
CA GLN A 96 -0.27 -8.93 0.13
C GLN A 96 -1.29 -10.07 -0.03
N GLU A 97 -1.70 -10.68 1.07
CA GLU A 97 -2.80 -11.64 1.09
C GLU A 97 -4.18 -10.99 1.25
N LEU A 98 -4.22 -9.66 1.48
CA LEU A 98 -5.46 -8.90 1.54
C LEU A 98 -5.79 -8.23 0.20
N ARG A 99 -7.09 -8.13 -0.06
CA ARG A 99 -7.66 -7.25 -1.07
C ARG A 99 -7.94 -5.90 -0.42
N ILE A 100 -7.40 -4.84 -1.03
CA ILE A 100 -7.68 -3.46 -0.64
C ILE A 100 -8.84 -2.95 -1.50
N LEU A 101 -9.92 -2.50 -0.85
CA LEU A 101 -11.06 -1.86 -1.50
C LEU A 101 -11.13 -0.40 -1.05
N ASN A 102 -11.00 0.49 -2.02
CA ASN A 102 -11.22 1.93 -1.81
C ASN A 102 -12.68 2.22 -2.16
N LEU A 103 -13.43 2.69 -1.18
CA LEU A 103 -14.87 2.91 -1.25
C LEU A 103 -15.18 4.39 -1.02
N ALA A 104 -16.20 4.89 -1.71
CA ALA A 104 -16.80 6.18 -1.40
C ALA A 104 -18.07 5.95 -0.59
N PHE A 105 -18.09 6.47 0.64
CA PHE A 105 -19.21 6.36 1.55
C PHE A 105 -20.08 7.62 1.48
N SER A 106 -21.39 7.44 1.29
CA SER A 106 -22.36 8.53 1.24
C SER A 106 -23.23 8.49 2.49
N HIS A 107 -23.19 9.57 3.26
CA HIS A 107 -24.09 9.76 4.40
C HIS A 107 -25.44 10.30 3.91
N ALA A 108 -26.56 9.87 4.51
CA ALA A 108 -27.89 10.32 4.11
C ALA A 108 -28.10 11.84 4.28
N GLU A 109 -27.38 12.46 5.22
CA GLU A 109 -27.53 13.88 5.58
C GLU A 109 -26.41 14.76 5.03
N LYS A 110 -25.34 14.18 4.48
CA LYS A 110 -24.20 14.93 3.92
C LYS A 110 -24.11 14.71 2.42
N THR A 111 -23.94 15.79 1.68
CA THR A 111 -23.74 15.74 0.22
C THR A 111 -22.33 15.28 -0.15
N GLU A 112 -21.37 15.39 0.78
CA GLU A 112 -19.99 14.99 0.56
C GLU A 112 -19.78 13.49 0.73
N LEU A 113 -18.98 12.91 -0.16
CA LEU A 113 -18.57 11.52 -0.10
C LEU A 113 -17.31 11.40 0.75
N GLU A 114 -17.33 10.49 1.72
CA GLU A 114 -16.19 10.16 2.54
C GLU A 114 -15.40 9.00 1.90
N SER A 115 -14.09 9.16 1.71
CA SER A 115 -13.27 8.08 1.15
C SER A 115 -12.83 7.13 2.26
N CYS A 116 -13.13 5.84 2.11
CA CYS A 116 -12.76 4.79 3.05
C CYS A 116 -11.91 3.73 2.35
N SER A 117 -10.93 3.16 3.05
CA SER A 117 -10.16 2.01 2.58
C SER A 117 -10.33 0.84 3.54
N ILE A 118 -10.77 -0.30 3.01
CA ILE A 118 -10.91 -1.54 3.76
C ILE A 118 -9.97 -2.59 3.20
N ARG A 119 -9.41 -3.41 4.08
CA ARG A 119 -8.49 -4.49 3.74
C ARG A 119 -9.12 -5.78 4.24
N LEU A 120 -9.39 -6.69 3.32
CA LEU A 120 -10.14 -7.92 3.59
C LEU A 120 -9.47 -9.12 2.92
N PRO A 121 -9.61 -10.34 3.44
CA PRO A 121 -9.19 -11.55 2.74
C PRO A 121 -9.70 -11.62 1.28
N LYS A 122 -8.93 -12.29 0.42
CA LYS A 122 -9.26 -12.39 -1.02
C LYS A 122 -10.59 -13.12 -1.31
N ASP A 123 -11.02 -13.98 -0.39
CA ASP A 123 -12.26 -14.76 -0.43
C ASP A 123 -13.44 -14.07 0.27
N SER A 124 -13.27 -12.83 0.76
CA SER A 124 -14.33 -12.08 1.42
C SER A 124 -15.55 -11.81 0.54
N THR A 125 -16.71 -11.84 1.18
CA THR A 125 -18.02 -11.61 0.58
C THR A 125 -18.44 -10.14 0.67
N VAL A 126 -19.56 -9.79 0.02
CA VAL A 126 -20.18 -8.46 0.18
C VAL A 126 -20.62 -8.24 1.64
N GLY A 127 -21.06 -9.28 2.34
CA GLY A 127 -21.42 -9.18 3.77
C GLY A 127 -20.24 -8.76 4.64
N ASP A 128 -19.07 -9.37 4.42
CA ASP A 128 -17.85 -9.02 5.17
C ASP A 128 -17.43 -7.57 4.93
N VAL A 129 -17.57 -7.08 3.69
CA VAL A 129 -17.33 -5.68 3.32
C VAL A 129 -18.22 -4.73 4.11
N LEU A 130 -19.52 -5.03 4.19
CA LEU A 130 -20.48 -4.17 4.89
C LEU A 130 -20.24 -4.17 6.40
N GLU A 131 -19.85 -5.31 6.98
CA GLU A 131 -19.53 -5.41 8.41
C GLU A 131 -18.23 -4.69 8.79
N ASP A 132 -17.19 -4.75 7.95
CA ASP A 132 -15.97 -3.96 8.17
C ASP A 132 -16.24 -2.46 8.04
N LEU A 133 -17.03 -2.08 7.02
CA LEU A 133 -17.43 -0.69 6.81
C LEU A 133 -18.22 -0.15 8.01
N ARG A 134 -19.16 -0.92 8.55
CA ARG A 134 -19.97 -0.57 9.73
C ARG A 134 -19.12 -0.21 10.96
N LYS A 135 -17.93 -0.80 11.10
CA LYS A 135 -17.01 -0.51 12.21
C LYS A 135 -16.19 0.77 11.99
N LYS A 136 -16.08 1.23 10.74
CA LYS A 136 -15.25 2.38 10.35
C LYS A 136 -16.03 3.67 10.12
N VAL A 137 -17.33 3.57 9.83
CA VAL A 137 -18.18 4.73 9.56
C VAL A 137 -19.19 4.96 10.68
N GLU A 138 -19.43 6.22 11.01
CA GLU A 138 -20.54 6.58 11.88
C GLU A 138 -21.86 6.49 11.12
N LEU A 139 -22.73 5.58 11.57
CA LEU A 139 -24.07 5.44 11.01
C LEU A 139 -25.01 6.47 11.62
N SER A 140 -25.97 6.96 10.82
CA SER A 140 -27.04 7.82 11.33
C SER A 140 -27.89 7.14 12.41
N ARG A 141 -28.04 5.81 12.33
CA ARG A 141 -28.72 4.98 13.33
C ARG A 141 -28.03 3.61 13.42
N PRO A 142 -28.01 2.96 14.60
CA PRO A 142 -27.40 1.64 14.75
C PRO A 142 -27.98 0.57 13.81
N SER A 143 -29.27 0.66 13.49
CA SER A 143 -30.00 -0.27 12.61
C SER A 143 -29.98 0.15 11.13
N ALA A 144 -29.17 1.14 10.74
CA ALA A 144 -29.11 1.57 9.34
C ALA A 144 -28.61 0.43 8.44
N GLU A 145 -29.28 0.27 7.31
CA GLU A 145 -28.90 -0.68 6.26
C GLU A 145 -27.77 -0.08 5.42
N LEU A 146 -26.71 -0.86 5.20
CA LEU A 146 -25.62 -0.50 4.30
C LEU A 146 -25.81 -1.24 2.98
N ARG A 147 -25.57 -0.56 1.86
CA ARG A 147 -25.62 -1.15 0.52
C ARG A 147 -24.35 -0.81 -0.22
N LEU A 148 -23.81 -1.80 -0.93
CA LEU A 148 -22.66 -1.62 -1.80
C LEU A 148 -23.14 -1.40 -3.22
N LEU A 149 -22.71 -0.29 -3.83
CA LEU A 149 -23.11 0.13 -5.16
C LEU A 149 -21.89 0.13 -6.08
N ASP A 150 -22.03 -0.46 -7.26
CA ASP A 150 -21.08 -0.32 -8.35
C ASP A 150 -21.51 0.87 -9.21
N ILE A 151 -20.63 1.86 -9.34
CA ILE A 151 -20.89 3.12 -10.04
C ILE A 151 -19.94 3.22 -11.23
N LEU A 152 -20.50 3.33 -12.43
CA LEU A 152 -19.76 3.50 -13.67
C LEU A 152 -20.29 4.73 -14.40
N ALA A 153 -19.39 5.64 -14.81
CA ALA A 153 -19.74 6.86 -15.53
C ALA A 153 -20.88 7.67 -14.86
N HIS A 154 -20.76 7.88 -13.54
CA HIS A 154 -21.75 8.60 -12.71
C HIS A 154 -23.15 7.97 -12.66
N LYS A 155 -23.28 6.71 -13.05
CA LYS A 155 -24.54 5.94 -12.96
C LYS A 155 -24.35 4.73 -12.07
N ILE A 156 -25.37 4.41 -11.28
CA ILE A 156 -25.43 3.15 -10.54
C ILE A 156 -25.59 2.05 -11.58
N TYR A 157 -24.53 1.27 -11.77
CA TYR A 157 -24.51 0.15 -12.70
C TYR A 157 -25.15 -1.09 -12.05
N LYS A 158 -24.82 -1.34 -10.78
CA LYS A 158 -25.30 -2.52 -10.06
C LYS A 158 -25.39 -2.27 -8.56
N VAL A 159 -26.44 -2.80 -7.94
CA VAL A 159 -26.52 -2.96 -6.48
C VAL A 159 -25.98 -4.35 -6.15
N MET A 160 -24.98 -4.41 -5.28
CA MET A 160 -24.38 -5.67 -4.84
C MET A 160 -25.18 -6.20 -3.66
N ASN A 161 -25.73 -7.41 -3.81
CA ASN A 161 -26.49 -8.08 -2.76
C ASN A 161 -25.56 -9.04 -1.99
N CYS A 162 -25.92 -9.31 -0.74
CA CYS A 162 -25.36 -10.38 0.07
C CYS A 162 -25.97 -11.72 -0.31
#